data_AF-A0A5R8M210-F1
#
_entry.id   AF-A0A5R8M210-F1
#
_cell.length_a   1.000
_cell.length_b   1.000
_cell.length_c   1.000
_cell.angle_alpha   90.00
_cell.angle_beta   90.00
_cell.angle_gamma   90.00
#
_symmetry.space_group_name_H-M   'P 1'
#
loop_
_entity.id
_entity.type
_entity.pdbx_description
1 polymer ?
#
loop_
_entity_poly.entity_id
_entity_poly.type
_entity_poly.pdbx_seq_one_letter_code
_entity_poly.pdbx_strand_id
1 'polypeptide(L)'
;MQLTINGKEYELNFGVRFVREMDKNMGAVMHGINFGMGVAKALAGLNAYDAAVLSDTIYSATVTSKKRPSANEVDDFIDSNSDLDSLFKQVANEMNSANAVKAVAKNMKA
;
A
#
# COMPACT_ATOMS: atom_id res chain seq x y z
N MET A 1 -11.08 1.45 1.13
CA MET A 1 -11.60 0.06 1.07
C MET A 1 -11.42 -0.65 2.42
N GLN A 2 -12.02 -1.83 2.61
CA GLN A 2 -11.86 -2.66 3.81
C GLN A 2 -11.33 -4.05 3.44
N LEU A 3 -10.50 -4.64 4.29
CA LEU A 3 -10.04 -6.02 4.19
C LEU A 3 -10.28 -6.76 5.51
N THR A 4 -10.62 -8.05 5.42
CA THR A 4 -10.66 -8.93 6.58
C THR A 4 -9.36 -9.72 6.64
N ILE A 5 -8.51 -9.40 7.61
CA ILE A 5 -7.21 -10.05 7.83
C ILE A 5 -7.32 -10.79 9.16
N ASN A 6 -7.09 -12.10 9.15
CA ASN A 6 -7.14 -12.95 10.35
C ASN A 6 -8.44 -12.77 11.17
N GLY A 7 -9.59 -12.72 10.48
CA GLY A 7 -10.92 -12.56 11.09
C GLY A 7 -11.23 -11.17 11.66
N LYS A 8 -10.38 -10.16 11.42
CA LYS A 8 -10.60 -8.77 11.83
C LYS A 8 -10.71 -7.86 10.62
N GLU A 9 -11.64 -6.92 10.67
CA GLU A 9 -11.81 -5.93 9.63
C GLU A 9 -10.84 -4.76 9.82
N TYR A 10 -10.19 -4.37 8.73
CA TYR A 10 -9.27 -3.26 8.67
C TYR A 10 -9.65 -2.31 7.53
N GLU A 11 -9.84 -1.05 7.87
CA GLU A 11 -9.97 0.01 6.87
C GLU A 11 -8.58 0.35 6.32
N LEU A 12 -8.44 0.28 4.99
CA LEU A 12 -7.28 0.79 4.27
C LEU A 12 -7.51 2.25 3.89
N ASN A 13 -6.71 3.14 4.47
CA ASN A 13 -6.78 4.58 4.27
C ASN A 13 -5.60 5.09 3.41
N PHE A 14 -5.87 5.39 2.15
CA PHE A 14 -4.88 5.93 1.20
C PHE A 14 -4.76 7.47 1.27
N GLY A 15 -4.73 8.02 2.48
CA GLY A 15 -4.58 9.45 2.76
C GLY A 15 -3.13 9.91 2.95
N VAL A 16 -2.93 11.16 3.35
CA VAL A 16 -1.58 11.75 3.53
C VAL A 16 -0.73 11.00 4.58
N ARG A 17 -1.36 10.41 5.60
CA ARG A 17 -0.63 9.58 6.59
C ARG A 17 -0.07 8.32 5.95
N PHE A 18 -0.82 7.68 5.06
CA PHE A 18 -0.33 6.58 4.24
C PHE A 18 0.83 7.04 3.35
N VAL A 19 0.71 8.18 2.65
CA VAL A 19 1.81 8.72 1.82
C VAL A 19 3.11 8.86 2.62
N ARG A 20 3.04 9.43 3.83
CA ARG A 20 4.21 9.57 4.71
C ARG A 20 4.78 8.23 5.17
N GLU A 21 3.93 7.27 5.49
CA GLU A 21 4.33 5.92 5.88
C GLU A 21 5.05 5.21 4.72
N MET A 22 4.51 5.32 3.50
CA MET A 22 5.13 4.79 2.29
C MET A 22 6.47 5.46 2.00
N ASP A 23 6.56 6.78 2.11
CA ASP A 23 7.83 7.49 1.91
C ASP A 23 8.87 7.05 2.95
N LYS A 24 8.47 6.82 4.21
CA LYS A 24 9.38 6.32 5.24
C LYS A 24 9.94 4.93 4.92
N ASN A 25 9.08 4.02 4.47
CA ASN A 25 9.45 2.60 4.30
C ASN A 25 10.04 2.31 2.92
N MET A 26 9.57 3.01 1.89
CA MET A 26 9.88 2.74 0.49
C MET A 26 10.44 3.96 -0.25
N GLY A 27 10.53 5.13 0.38
CA GLY A 27 11.07 6.34 -0.26
C GLY A 27 12.51 6.18 -0.73
N ALA A 28 12.94 7.04 -1.66
CA ALA A 28 14.37 7.11 -1.98
C ALA A 28 15.08 8.01 -0.99
N VAL A 29 16.10 7.47 -0.33
CA VAL A 29 16.97 8.23 0.56
C VAL A 29 18.29 8.47 -0.14
N MET A 30 18.67 9.74 -0.27
CA MET A 30 19.98 10.13 -0.81
C MET A 30 20.62 11.11 0.18
N HIS A 31 21.85 10.79 0.62
CA HIS A 31 22.57 11.55 1.66
C HIS A 31 21.75 11.79 2.95
N GLY A 32 20.92 10.82 3.35
CA GLY A 32 20.06 10.92 4.54
C GLY A 32 18.79 11.76 4.35
N ILE A 33 18.57 12.34 3.16
CA ILE A 33 17.35 13.08 2.82
C ILE A 33 16.40 12.14 2.11
N ASN A 34 15.17 12.06 2.59
CA ASN A 34 14.10 11.31 1.94
C ASN A 34 13.44 12.20 0.86
N PHE A 35 13.56 11.80 -0.40
CA PHE A 35 13.00 12.50 -1.55
C PHE A 35 11.54 12.09 -1.85
N GLY A 36 10.94 11.32 -0.95
CA GLY A 36 9.65 10.68 -1.18
C GLY A 36 9.75 9.61 -2.27
N MET A 37 8.67 9.41 -3.01
CA MET A 37 8.47 8.38 -4.04
C MET A 37 8.03 7.00 -3.52
N GLY A 38 7.70 6.86 -2.24
CA GLY A 38 7.18 5.59 -1.71
C GLY A 38 5.91 5.15 -2.43
N VAL A 39 4.97 6.09 -2.65
CA VAL A 39 3.73 5.81 -3.38
C VAL A 39 3.96 5.46 -4.85
N ALA A 40 4.90 6.14 -5.53
CA ALA A 40 5.20 5.86 -6.93
C ALA A 40 5.81 4.46 -7.09
N LYS A 41 6.74 4.08 -6.20
CA LYS A 41 7.32 2.73 -6.17
C LYS A 41 6.27 1.66 -5.86
N ALA A 42 5.35 1.94 -4.93
CA ALA A 42 4.27 1.03 -4.62
C ALA A 42 3.37 0.77 -5.83
N LEU A 43 2.95 1.82 -6.54
CA LEU A 43 2.16 1.66 -7.76
C LEU A 43 2.91 0.87 -8.84
N ALA A 44 4.23 1.08 -8.99
CA ALA A 44 5.05 0.31 -9.92
C ALA A 44 5.13 -1.17 -9.52
N GLY A 45 5.38 -1.48 -8.25
CA GLY A 45 5.43 -2.85 -7.73
C GLY A 45 4.09 -3.57 -7.82
N LEU A 46 2.98 -2.88 -7.51
CA LEU A 46 1.63 -3.43 -7.69
C LEU A 46 1.33 -3.77 -9.16
N ASN A 47 1.76 -2.93 -10.11
CA ASN A 47 1.62 -3.22 -11.55
C ASN A 47 2.51 -4.38 -12.00
N ALA A 48 3.62 -4.62 -11.31
CA ALA A 48 4.52 -5.74 -11.53
C ALA A 48 4.14 -7.01 -10.73
N TYR A 49 3.02 -6.99 -10.02
CA TYR A 49 2.53 -8.09 -9.16
C TYR A 49 3.55 -8.51 -8.08
N ASP A 50 4.27 -7.54 -7.50
CA ASP A 50 5.19 -7.79 -6.40
C ASP A 50 4.43 -7.94 -5.07
N ALA A 51 4.41 -9.15 -4.52
CA ALA A 51 3.65 -9.49 -3.31
C ALA A 51 4.19 -8.82 -2.04
N ALA A 52 5.51 -8.58 -1.96
CA ALA A 52 6.10 -7.86 -0.83
C ALA A 52 5.63 -6.39 -0.85
N VAL A 53 5.61 -5.78 -2.03
CA VAL A 53 5.06 -4.42 -2.21
C VAL A 53 3.57 -4.35 -1.87
N LEU A 54 2.79 -5.38 -2.22
CA LEU A 54 1.40 -5.46 -1.82
C LEU A 54 1.24 -5.51 -0.30
N SER A 55 2.05 -6.33 0.37
CA SER A 55 2.06 -6.42 1.84
C SER A 55 2.39 -5.07 2.49
N ASP A 56 3.50 -4.46 2.08
CA ASP A 56 3.93 -3.16 2.60
C ASP A 56 2.87 -2.07 2.36
N THR A 57 2.19 -2.12 1.22
CA THR A 57 1.11 -1.19 0.87
C THR A 57 -0.10 -1.38 1.78
N ILE A 58 -0.57 -2.62 1.96
CA ILE A 58 -1.72 -2.94 2.83
C ILE A 58 -1.38 -2.58 4.28
N TYR A 59 -0.21 -3.01 4.75
CA TYR A 59 0.29 -2.67 6.08
C TYR A 59 0.32 -1.16 6.25
N SER A 60 0.92 -0.40 5.33
CA SER A 60 1.01 1.07 5.41
C SER A 60 -0.36 1.75 5.38
N ALA A 61 -1.32 1.23 4.62
CA ALA A 61 -2.66 1.80 4.54
C ALA A 61 -3.48 1.62 5.83
N THR A 62 -3.05 0.73 6.74
CA THR A 62 -3.64 0.58 8.09
C THR A 62 -3.01 1.49 9.15
N VAL A 63 -2.12 2.42 8.79
CA VAL A 63 -1.38 3.30 9.74
C VAL A 63 -2.30 4.12 10.66
N THR A 64 -3.54 4.38 10.26
CA THR A 64 -4.53 5.09 11.09
C THR A 64 -5.39 4.19 11.96
N SER A 65 -5.28 2.87 11.82
CA SER A 65 -6.00 1.90 12.65
C SER A 65 -5.48 1.97 14.09
N LYS A 66 -6.42 2.02 15.06
CA LYS A 66 -6.08 1.97 16.50
C LYS A 66 -5.38 0.67 16.89
N LYS A 67 -5.73 -0.42 16.23
CA LYS A 67 -5.11 -1.74 16.38
C LYS A 67 -4.69 -2.19 15.00
N ARG A 68 -3.49 -1.82 14.57
CA ARG A 68 -2.94 -2.21 13.26
C ARG A 68 -2.70 -3.73 13.23
N PRO A 69 -2.92 -4.43 12.11
CA PRO A 69 -2.36 -5.76 11.95
C PRO A 69 -0.83 -5.69 12.02
N SER A 70 -0.18 -6.75 12.45
CA SER A 70 1.27 -6.91 12.29
C SER A 70 1.63 -7.13 10.82
N ALA A 71 2.90 -6.89 10.46
CA ALA A 71 3.38 -7.20 9.10
C ALA A 71 3.16 -8.69 8.77
N ASN A 72 3.55 -9.59 9.69
CA ASN A 72 3.33 -11.02 9.52
C ASN A 72 1.86 -11.40 9.30
N GLU A 73 0.91 -10.75 10.01
CA GLU A 73 -0.53 -11.01 9.76
C GLU A 73 -0.97 -10.60 8.36
N VAL A 74 -0.35 -9.56 7.78
CA VAL A 74 -0.60 -9.14 6.39
C VAL A 74 0.06 -10.10 5.40
N ASP A 75 1.29 -10.52 5.68
CA ASP A 75 2.03 -11.51 4.88
C ASP A 75 1.26 -12.85 4.82
N ASP A 76 0.86 -13.39 5.97
CA ASP A 76 0.08 -14.62 6.07
C ASP A 76 -1.26 -14.52 5.33
N PHE A 77 -1.90 -13.35 5.37
CA PHE A 77 -3.13 -13.08 4.61
C PHE A 77 -2.90 -13.09 3.10
N ILE A 78 -1.76 -12.56 2.63
CA ILE A 78 -1.37 -12.58 1.22
C ILE A 78 -1.03 -14.00 0.77
N ASP A 79 -0.22 -14.73 1.54
CA ASP A 79 0.22 -16.09 1.22
C ASP A 79 -0.94 -17.09 1.15
N SER A 80 -1.98 -16.87 1.95
CA SER A 80 -3.20 -17.70 1.96
C SER A 80 -4.32 -17.20 1.05
N ASN A 81 -4.13 -16.09 0.33
CA ASN A 81 -5.16 -15.53 -0.54
C ASN A 81 -5.33 -16.36 -1.81
N SER A 82 -6.53 -16.89 -2.06
CA SER A 82 -6.82 -17.71 -3.24
C SER A 82 -6.93 -16.94 -4.55
N ASP A 83 -7.07 -15.61 -4.50
CA ASP A 83 -7.22 -14.73 -5.67
C ASP A 83 -6.38 -13.46 -5.51
N LEU A 84 -5.06 -13.67 -5.50
CA LEU A 84 -4.10 -12.59 -5.28
C LEU A 84 -4.13 -11.55 -6.42
N ASP A 85 -4.35 -11.98 -7.66
CA ASP A 85 -4.48 -11.08 -8.83
C ASP A 85 -5.62 -10.07 -8.64
N SER A 86 -6.76 -10.51 -8.10
CA SER A 86 -7.88 -9.63 -7.77
C SER A 86 -7.51 -8.68 -6.64
N LEU A 87 -6.82 -9.14 -5.59
CA LEU A 87 -6.37 -8.29 -4.50
C LEU A 87 -5.43 -7.16 -4.99
N PHE A 88 -4.45 -7.48 -5.85
CA PHE A 88 -3.59 -6.48 -6.50
C PHE A 88 -4.40 -5.41 -7.21
N LYS A 89 -5.35 -5.83 -8.07
CA LYS A 89 -6.19 -4.90 -8.85
C LYS A 89 -7.05 -4.03 -7.95
N GLN A 90 -7.64 -4.60 -6.90
CA GLN A 90 -8.48 -3.86 -5.96
C GLN A 90 -7.68 -2.79 -5.22
N VAL A 91 -6.52 -3.15 -4.65
CA VAL A 91 -5.65 -2.21 -3.93
C VAL A 91 -5.16 -1.10 -4.87
N ALA A 92 -4.69 -1.45 -6.07
CA ALA A 92 -4.23 -0.48 -7.06
C ALA A 92 -5.35 0.47 -7.51
N ASN A 93 -6.57 -0.03 -7.74
CA ASN A 93 -7.72 0.78 -8.14
C ASN A 93 -8.13 1.77 -7.04
N GLU A 94 -8.14 1.32 -5.79
CA GLU A 94 -8.46 2.17 -4.65
C GLU A 94 -7.40 3.28 -4.47
N MET A 95 -6.11 2.93 -4.58
CA MET A 95 -5.01 3.91 -4.60
C MET A 95 -5.17 4.92 -5.73
N ASN A 96 -5.47 4.46 -6.95
CA ASN A 96 -5.65 5.33 -8.12
C ASN A 96 -6.82 6.31 -7.96
N SER A 97 -7.80 5.98 -7.12
CA SER A 97 -9.00 6.78 -6.86
C SER A 97 -8.85 7.72 -5.67
N ALA A 98 -7.92 7.42 -4.74
CA ALA A 98 -7.71 8.17 -3.52
C ALA A 98 -7.17 9.59 -3.75
N ASN A 99 -7.73 10.58 -3.05
CA ASN A 99 -7.41 11.99 -3.28
C ASN A 99 -5.92 12.32 -3.10
N ALA A 100 -5.26 11.72 -2.13
CA ALA A 100 -3.85 11.97 -1.82
C ALA A 100 -2.88 11.24 -2.77
N VAL A 101 -3.34 10.26 -3.54
CA VAL A 101 -2.49 9.38 -4.36
C VAL A 101 -2.73 9.59 -5.87
N LYS A 102 -3.97 9.90 -6.28
CA LYS A 102 -4.39 9.98 -7.69
C LYS A 102 -3.52 10.88 -8.59
N ALA A 103 -2.92 11.95 -8.04
CA ALA A 103 -2.04 12.82 -8.82
C ALA A 103 -0.74 12.12 -9.20
N VAL A 104 -0.13 11.37 -8.27
CA VAL A 104 1.07 10.55 -8.53
C VAL A 104 0.75 9.47 -9.57
N ALA A 105 -0.38 8.76 -9.38
CA ALA A 105 -0.82 7.73 -10.32
C ALA A 105 -1.03 8.25 -11.75
N LYS A 106 -1.60 9.46 -11.90
CA LYS A 106 -1.78 10.10 -13.22
C LYS A 106 -0.44 10.44 -13.86
N ASN A 107 0.49 11.00 -13.09
CA ASN A 107 1.81 11.37 -13.61
C ASN A 107 2.65 10.16 -14.06
N MET A 108 2.43 8.97 -13.48
CA MET A 108 3.12 7.74 -13.90
C MET A 108 2.61 7.16 -15.22
N LYS A 109 1.42 7.54 -15.68
CA LYS A 109 0.80 7.05 -16.93
C LYS A 109 0.99 8.01 -18.10
N ALA A 110 1.48 9.22 -17.84
CA ALA A 110 1.73 10.28 -18.82
C ALA A 110 3.17 10.16 -19.34
#